data_AF-A0A517Z0J6-F1
#
_entry.id   AF-A0A517Z0J6-F1
#
_cell.length_a   1.000
_cell.length_b   1.000
_cell.length_c   1.000
_cell.angle_alpha   90.00
_cell.angle_beta   90.00
_cell.angle_gamma   90.00
#
_symmetry.space_group_name_H-M   'P 1'
#
loop_
_entity.id
_entity.type
_entity.pdbx_description
1 polymer ?
#
loop_
_entity_poly.entity_id
_entity_poly.type
_entity_poly.pdbx_seq_one_letter_code
_entity_poly.pdbx_strand_id
1 'polypeptide(L)'
;MHDSQYGSDTADASSKSPLLRGRYLRTPGPRDTLICPVAHAGKRDRVSSGPIRNTEHPMAYDDTQIVEHIHRTHDTDRLSEREKQLIGLAVTMTRGCQVCTRNRIEKAHAIGLTDEDLNALVAVTSAVNSGVTAATARVAFGMLDNEAAENCGDVCSPNAG
;
A
#
# COMPACT_ATOMS: atom_id res chain seq x y z
N MET A 1 -45.65 -10.13 19.69
CA MET A 1 -46.10 -11.14 18.72
C MET A 1 -45.98 -10.46 17.35
N HIS A 2 -44.87 -10.71 16.64
CA HIS A 2 -44.83 -11.49 15.37
C HIS A 2 -45.48 -10.68 14.22
N ASP A 3 -44.88 -10.37 13.07
CA ASP A 3 -43.88 -11.02 12.20
C ASP A 3 -43.24 -9.92 11.28
N SER A 4 -41.96 -9.91 10.92
CA SER A 4 -41.23 -10.80 9.98
C SER A 4 -41.89 -10.96 8.62
N GLN A 5 -41.39 -10.24 7.60
CA GLN A 5 -41.20 -10.70 6.22
C GLN A 5 -40.84 -9.51 5.31
N TYR A 6 -39.58 -9.42 4.89
CA TYR A 6 -39.26 -8.81 3.59
C TYR A 6 -38.53 -9.85 2.77
N GLY A 7 -39.32 -10.52 1.94
CA GLY A 7 -38.88 -11.54 1.00
C GLY A 7 -38.10 -10.92 -0.15
N SER A 8 -37.12 -11.71 -0.59
CA SER A 8 -36.57 -11.77 -1.93
C SER A 8 -37.64 -11.57 -3.02
N ASP A 9 -37.30 -10.84 -4.08
CA ASP A 9 -37.61 -11.27 -5.44
C ASP A 9 -36.69 -10.62 -6.46
N THR A 10 -36.32 -11.44 -7.42
CA THR A 10 -35.36 -11.27 -8.50
C THR A 10 -35.98 -10.60 -9.73
N ALA A 11 -35.09 -10.27 -10.68
CA ALA A 11 -35.33 -10.05 -12.11
C ALA A 11 -35.76 -8.64 -12.57
N ASP A 12 -34.75 -7.87 -12.98
CA ASP A 12 -34.46 -7.57 -14.40
C ASP A 12 -35.64 -7.25 -15.33
N ALA A 13 -35.76 -5.98 -15.76
CA ALA A 13 -35.67 -5.61 -17.18
C ALA A 13 -35.94 -4.11 -17.42
N SER A 14 -35.02 -3.50 -18.17
CA SER A 14 -35.33 -2.60 -19.29
C SER A 14 -36.01 -1.25 -19.00
N SER A 15 -35.19 -0.20 -18.86
CA SER A 15 -35.55 1.15 -19.30
C SER A 15 -34.38 1.77 -20.08
N LYS A 16 -34.67 2.13 -21.33
CA LYS A 16 -33.75 2.68 -22.34
C LYS A 16 -33.60 4.19 -22.14
N SER A 17 -32.39 4.72 -22.35
CA SER A 17 -32.00 5.75 -23.36
C SER A 17 -30.73 6.53 -22.89
N PRO A 18 -30.06 7.35 -23.72
CA PRO A 18 -29.24 6.93 -24.86
C PRO A 18 -27.86 7.66 -24.93
N LEU A 19 -27.02 7.26 -25.90
CA LEU A 19 -25.86 8.01 -26.44
C LEU A 19 -24.63 8.25 -25.56
N LEU A 20 -23.69 7.29 -25.57
CA LEU A 20 -22.25 7.55 -25.73
C LEU A 20 -21.62 6.35 -26.46
N ARG A 21 -21.76 6.31 -27.79
CA ARG A 21 -21.04 5.35 -28.64
C ARG A 21 -19.59 5.82 -28.82
N GLY A 22 -18.71 5.44 -27.89
CA GLY A 22 -17.26 5.47 -28.08
C GLY A 22 -16.82 4.29 -28.94
N ARG A 23 -16.85 4.48 -30.27
CA ARG A 23 -16.42 3.49 -31.26
C ARG A 23 -14.88 3.49 -31.31
N TYR A 24 -14.22 2.58 -30.59
CA TYR A 24 -12.79 2.32 -30.80
C TYR A 24 -12.59 1.68 -32.17
N LEU A 25 -12.34 2.51 -33.18
CA LEU A 25 -11.91 2.06 -34.50
C LEU A 25 -10.43 1.68 -34.44
N ARG A 26 -10.15 0.40 -34.66
CA ARG A 26 -8.84 -0.07 -35.13
C ARG A 26 -8.56 0.57 -36.49
N THR A 27 -7.44 1.26 -36.60
CA THR A 27 -6.74 1.47 -37.87
C THR A 27 -5.31 0.97 -37.73
N PRO A 28 -4.85 -0.01 -38.54
CA PRO A 28 -3.45 -0.40 -38.58
C PRO A 28 -2.69 0.59 -39.48
N GLY A 29 -1.84 1.42 -38.87
CA GLY A 29 -0.86 2.28 -39.56
C GLY A 29 0.49 1.58 -39.73
N PRO A 30 1.31 2.00 -40.72
CA PRO A 30 2.30 1.12 -41.35
C PRO A 30 3.65 1.10 -40.63
N ARG A 31 4.22 -0.11 -40.59
CA ARG A 31 5.65 -0.46 -40.69
C ARG A 31 6.65 0.65 -40.31
N ASP A 32 7.09 0.61 -39.06
CA ASP A 32 8.51 0.79 -38.73
C ASP A 32 8.90 -0.29 -37.73
N THR A 33 9.35 -1.40 -38.31
CA THR A 33 10.10 -2.46 -37.63
C THR A 33 11.33 -1.83 -36.97
N LEU A 34 11.20 -1.44 -35.70
CA LEU A 34 12.33 -1.37 -34.78
C LEU A 34 12.77 -2.81 -34.50
N ILE A 35 13.53 -3.32 -35.46
CA ILE A 35 14.46 -4.42 -35.29
C ILE A 35 15.41 -3.97 -34.19
N CYS A 36 15.29 -4.53 -32.98
CA CYS A 36 16.39 -4.51 -32.03
C CYS A 36 17.58 -5.18 -32.72
N PRO A 37 18.71 -4.49 -32.96
CA PRO A 37 19.85 -5.11 -33.60
C PRO A 37 20.41 -6.17 -32.65
N VAL A 38 20.18 -7.43 -32.99
CA VAL A 38 20.88 -8.57 -32.41
C VAL A 38 22.23 -8.68 -33.10
N ALA A 39 23.23 -7.97 -32.60
CA ALA A 39 24.64 -8.28 -32.83
C ALA A 39 25.51 -7.52 -31.83
N HIS A 40 26.07 -8.22 -30.85
CA HIS A 40 27.49 -8.55 -30.88
C HIS A 40 27.80 -9.60 -29.81
N ALA A 41 28.38 -10.70 -30.28
CA ALA A 41 29.05 -11.70 -29.46
C ALA A 41 30.26 -11.04 -28.78
N GLY A 42 30.02 -10.34 -27.68
CA GLY A 42 31.04 -9.99 -26.70
C GLY A 42 31.16 -11.13 -25.71
N LYS A 43 32.37 -11.68 -25.54
CA LYS A 43 32.70 -12.59 -24.44
C LYS A 43 32.17 -11.98 -23.13
N ARG A 44 31.16 -12.62 -22.54
CA ARG A 44 30.84 -12.40 -21.13
C ARG A 44 31.98 -13.06 -20.35
N ASP A 45 33.03 -12.29 -20.13
CA ASP A 45 34.02 -12.64 -19.12
C ASP A 45 33.25 -12.79 -17.82
N ARG A 46 33.17 -14.03 -17.36
CA ARG A 46 32.59 -14.41 -16.08
C ARG A 46 33.41 -13.66 -15.04
N VAL A 47 32.92 -12.52 -14.55
CA VAL A 47 33.48 -11.86 -13.37
C VAL A 47 33.44 -12.93 -12.29
N SER A 48 34.60 -13.50 -11.98
CA SER A 48 34.73 -14.40 -10.85
C SER A 48 34.34 -13.55 -9.65
N SER A 49 33.21 -13.87 -9.05
CA SER A 49 32.83 -13.39 -7.73
C SER A 49 33.91 -13.88 -6.76
N GLY A 50 35.00 -13.12 -6.66
CA GLY A 50 35.92 -13.24 -5.55
C GLY A 50 35.14 -13.03 -4.25
N PRO A 51 35.65 -13.53 -3.11
CA PRO A 51 34.97 -13.36 -1.84
C PRO A 51 34.69 -11.87 -1.64
N ILE A 52 33.42 -11.53 -1.38
CA ILE A 52 33.04 -10.20 -0.93
C ILE A 52 33.87 -9.95 0.32
N ARG A 53 34.96 -9.20 0.18
CA ARG A 53 35.69 -8.69 1.32
C ARG A 53 34.77 -7.65 1.89
N ASN A 54 34.16 -7.96 3.03
CA ASN A 54 33.49 -6.99 3.87
C ASN A 54 34.55 -5.96 4.27
N THR A 55 34.74 -4.99 3.40
CA THR A 55 35.59 -3.87 3.67
C THR A 55 34.73 -3.04 4.58
N GLU A 56 34.99 -3.15 5.89
CA GLU A 56 34.48 -2.27 6.92
C GLU A 56 34.93 -0.85 6.54
N HIS A 57 34.23 -0.23 5.60
CA HIS A 57 34.21 1.21 5.46
C HIS A 57 33.28 1.66 6.57
N PRO A 58 33.80 2.20 7.69
CA PRO A 58 32.93 2.75 8.72
C PRO A 58 32.09 3.82 8.02
N MET A 59 30.77 3.61 8.03
CA MET A 59 29.90 4.74 7.72
C MET A 59 30.26 5.85 8.69
N ALA A 60 30.31 7.10 8.25
CA ALA A 60 30.67 8.24 9.11
C ALA A 60 29.68 8.50 10.26
N TYR A 61 28.72 7.60 10.45
CA TYR A 61 27.69 7.63 11.47
C TYR A 61 27.86 6.43 12.41
N ASP A 62 27.98 6.73 13.70
CA ASP A 62 27.92 5.74 14.77
C ASP A 62 26.47 5.25 14.94
N ASP A 63 26.21 4.01 14.53
CA ASP A 63 24.89 3.38 14.57
C ASP A 63 24.64 2.56 15.83
N THR A 64 25.59 2.52 16.78
CA THR A 64 25.51 1.67 17.99
C THR A 64 24.22 1.90 18.78
N GLN A 65 23.83 3.16 18.96
CA GLN A 65 22.58 3.51 19.67
C GLN A 65 21.33 3.02 18.94
N ILE A 66 21.33 3.06 17.61
CA ILE A 66 20.19 2.57 16.81
C ILE A 66 20.09 1.06 16.94
N VAL A 67 21.22 0.36 16.77
CA VAL A 67 21.29 -1.10 16.85
C VAL A 67 20.86 -1.57 18.24
N GLU A 68 21.38 -0.95 19.31
CA GLU A 68 20.99 -1.25 20.68
C GLU A 68 19.49 -1.05 20.89
N HIS A 69 18.90 0.03 20.37
CA HIS A 69 17.48 0.30 20.51
C HIS A 69 16.62 -0.74 19.78
N ILE A 70 17.04 -1.18 18.59
CA ILE A 70 16.37 -2.25 17.84
C ILE A 70 16.39 -3.56 18.65
N HIS A 71 17.52 -3.94 19.24
CA HIS A 71 17.63 -5.12 20.09
C HIS A 71 16.72 -5.04 21.31
N ARG A 72 16.81 -3.94 22.07
CA ARG A 72 15.99 -3.73 23.27
C ARG A 72 14.49 -3.77 22.98
N THR A 73 14.07 -3.28 21.82
CA THR A 73 12.65 -3.33 21.40
C THR A 73 12.19 -4.76 21.12
N HIS A 74 13.08 -5.62 20.61
CA HIS A 74 12.79 -7.03 20.33
C HIS A 74 12.84 -7.93 21.59
N ASP A 75 13.59 -7.55 22.63
CA ASP A 75 13.85 -8.35 23.83
C ASP A 75 12.67 -8.42 24.85
N THR A 76 11.45 -8.06 24.45
CA THR A 76 10.28 -8.17 25.33
C THR A 76 9.74 -9.60 25.43
N ASP A 77 9.52 -10.08 26.65
CA ASP A 77 8.92 -11.42 26.90
C ASP A 77 7.38 -11.42 26.84
N ARG A 78 6.76 -10.24 26.68
CA ARG A 78 5.29 -10.09 26.70
C ARG A 78 4.62 -10.47 25.39
N LEU A 79 5.39 -10.58 24.33
CA LEU A 79 4.93 -10.95 22.99
C LEU A 79 5.74 -12.16 22.53
N SER A 80 5.06 -13.11 21.90
CA SER A 80 5.70 -14.20 21.18
C SER A 80 6.46 -13.68 19.96
N GLU A 81 7.44 -14.45 19.48
CA GLU A 81 8.17 -14.12 18.24
C GLU A 81 7.25 -13.97 17.03
N ARG A 82 6.16 -14.75 16.97
CA ARG A 82 5.11 -14.61 15.96
C ARG A 82 4.47 -13.23 15.99
N GLU A 83 4.05 -12.76 17.16
CA GLU A 83 3.39 -11.47 17.32
C GLU A 83 4.33 -10.31 17.00
N LYS A 84 5.56 -10.34 17.52
CA LYS A 84 6.58 -9.32 17.20
C LYS A 84 6.78 -9.20 15.70
N GLN A 85 6.80 -10.34 15.00
CA GLN A 85 7.07 -10.33 13.58
C GLN A 85 5.90 -9.88 12.73
N LEU A 86 4.66 -10.23 13.10
CA LEU A 86 3.44 -9.70 12.46
C LEU A 86 3.34 -8.18 12.64
N ILE A 87 3.58 -7.67 13.85
CA ILE A 87 3.55 -6.23 14.15
C ILE A 87 4.62 -5.50 13.34
N GLY A 88 5.86 -6.00 13.36
CA GLY A 88 6.95 -5.40 12.61
C GLY A 88 6.70 -5.38 11.10
N LEU A 89 6.12 -6.46 10.55
CA LEU A 89 5.78 -6.56 9.13
C LEU A 89 4.67 -5.56 8.76
N ALA A 90 3.61 -5.46 9.56
CA ALA A 90 2.55 -4.46 9.37
C ALA A 90 3.11 -3.03 9.32
N VAL A 91 4.01 -2.67 10.25
CA VAL A 91 4.66 -1.35 10.25
C VAL A 91 5.48 -1.11 9.00
N THR A 92 6.26 -2.10 8.52
CA THR A 92 7.04 -1.91 7.30
C THR A 92 6.17 -1.75 6.05
N MET A 93 5.03 -2.42 6.00
CA MET A 93 4.06 -2.30 4.90
C MET A 93 3.42 -0.91 4.86
N THR A 94 3.03 -0.35 6.01
CA THR A 94 2.47 1.03 6.04
C THR A 94 3.49 2.10 5.66
N ARG A 95 4.78 1.84 5.85
CA ARG A 95 5.86 2.73 5.41
C ARG A 95 6.30 2.52 3.96
N GLY A 96 5.88 1.44 3.31
CA GLY A 96 6.22 1.15 1.91
C GLY A 96 7.68 0.76 1.66
N CYS A 97 8.44 0.32 2.68
CA CYS A 97 9.84 -0.09 2.50
C CYS A 97 9.94 -1.52 1.95
N GLN A 98 10.17 -1.68 0.64
CA GLN A 98 10.22 -2.99 -0.02
C GLN A 98 11.31 -3.93 0.54
N VAL A 99 12.51 -3.40 0.79
CA VAL A 99 13.63 -4.18 1.35
C VAL A 99 13.30 -4.66 2.77
N CYS A 100 12.72 -3.79 3.59
CA CYS A 100 12.32 -4.12 4.94
C CYS A 100 11.21 -5.17 4.96
N THR A 101 10.20 -5.02 4.10
CA THR A 101 9.09 -5.96 3.95
C THR A 101 9.59 -7.34 3.52
N ARG A 102 10.44 -7.42 2.50
CA ARG A 102 11.05 -8.69 2.06
C ARG A 102 11.79 -9.39 3.20
N ASN A 103 12.69 -8.68 3.89
CA ASN A 103 13.48 -9.26 4.98
C ASN A 103 12.58 -9.75 6.13
N ARG A 104 11.46 -9.07 6.39
CA ARG A 104 10.51 -9.49 7.42
C ARG A 104 9.67 -10.70 7.00
N ILE A 105 9.28 -10.81 5.72
CA ILE A 105 8.60 -11.98 5.16
C ILE A 105 9.50 -13.23 5.26
N GLU A 106 10.78 -13.11 4.88
CA GLU A 106 11.74 -14.22 5.00
C GLU A 106 11.85 -14.74 6.44
N LYS A 107 11.97 -13.82 7.41
CA LYS A 107 11.99 -14.15 8.83
C LYS A 107 10.66 -14.72 9.34
N ALA A 108 9.53 -14.25 8.82
CA ALA A 108 8.20 -14.77 9.17
C ALA A 108 8.02 -16.21 8.72
N HIS A 109 8.44 -16.55 7.50
CA HIS A 109 8.45 -17.94 7.04
C HIS A 109 9.40 -18.83 7.85
N ALA A 110 10.57 -18.30 8.25
CA ALA A 110 11.53 -19.05 9.07
C ALA A 110 10.95 -19.47 10.44
N ILE A 111 9.98 -18.73 10.98
CA ILE A 111 9.28 -19.07 12.23
C ILE A 111 7.95 -19.81 11.99
N GLY A 112 7.65 -20.18 10.74
CA GLY A 112 6.51 -21.02 10.37
C GLY A 112 5.22 -20.29 10.03
N LEU A 113 5.24 -18.98 9.75
CA LEU A 113 4.04 -18.30 9.23
C LEU A 113 3.77 -18.75 7.78
N THR A 114 2.51 -19.05 7.49
CA THR A 114 2.05 -19.45 6.17
C THR A 114 1.70 -18.24 5.30
N ASP A 115 1.55 -18.46 3.99
CA ASP A 115 1.12 -17.42 3.07
C ASP A 115 -0.30 -16.90 3.39
N GLU A 116 -1.17 -17.75 3.94
CA GLU A 116 -2.49 -17.35 4.41
C GLU A 116 -2.42 -16.36 5.57
N ASP A 117 -1.55 -16.60 6.54
CA ASP A 117 -1.29 -15.68 7.66
C ASP A 117 -0.79 -14.32 7.16
N LEU A 118 0.14 -14.33 6.19
CA LEU A 118 0.68 -13.11 5.60
C LEU A 118 -0.36 -12.36 4.76
N ASN A 119 -1.17 -13.06 3.97
CA ASN A 119 -2.25 -12.45 3.20
C ASN A 119 -3.34 -11.85 4.11
N ALA A 120 -3.68 -12.51 5.21
CA ALA A 120 -4.57 -11.96 6.23
C ALA A 120 -3.99 -10.68 6.85
N LEU A 121 -2.69 -10.66 7.15
CA LEU A 121 -2.00 -9.47 7.65
C LEU A 121 -2.04 -8.31 6.62
N VAL A 122 -1.82 -8.60 5.34
CA VAL A 122 -1.90 -7.61 4.25
C VAL A 122 -3.31 -7.01 4.19
N ALA A 123 -4.35 -7.83 4.27
CA ALA A 123 -5.74 -7.37 4.24
C ALA A 123 -6.04 -6.42 5.43
N VAL A 124 -5.66 -6.81 6.66
CA VAL A 124 -5.85 -5.99 7.86
C VAL A 124 -5.06 -4.68 7.75
N THR A 125 -3.79 -4.75 7.36
CA THR A 125 -2.93 -3.56 7.24
C THR A 125 -3.47 -2.58 6.20
N SER A 126 -3.94 -3.09 5.07
CA SER A 126 -4.52 -2.28 3.98
C SER A 126 -5.83 -1.60 4.40
N ALA A 127 -6.70 -2.32 5.11
CA ALA A 127 -7.95 -1.78 5.64
C ALA A 127 -7.69 -0.67 6.66
N VAL A 128 -6.73 -0.85 7.57
CA VAL A 128 -6.36 0.18 8.56
C VAL A 128 -5.79 1.41 7.85
N ASN A 129 -4.84 1.22 6.94
CA ASN A 129 -4.17 2.35 6.26
C ASN A 129 -5.15 3.15 5.38
N SER A 130 -6.04 2.48 4.65
CA SER A 130 -7.10 3.13 3.88
C SER A 130 -8.12 3.82 4.78
N GLY A 131 -8.48 3.22 5.92
CA GLY A 131 -9.37 3.81 6.92
C GLY A 131 -8.81 5.10 7.51
N VAL A 132 -7.52 5.12 7.91
CA VAL A 132 -6.84 6.32 8.39
C VAL A 132 -6.87 7.41 7.32
N THR A 133 -6.53 7.08 6.07
CA THR A 133 -6.56 8.02 4.93
C THR A 133 -7.95 8.66 4.79
N ALA A 134 -9.00 7.84 4.80
CA ALA A 134 -10.37 8.33 4.64
C ALA A 134 -10.85 9.16 5.85
N ALA A 135 -10.47 8.78 7.07
CA ALA A 135 -10.82 9.54 8.28
C ALA A 135 -10.13 10.90 8.30
N THR A 136 -8.83 10.95 8.03
CA THR A 136 -8.05 12.19 7.96
C THR A 136 -8.61 13.14 6.91
N ALA A 137 -8.94 12.63 5.72
CA ALA A 137 -9.53 13.46 4.66
C ALA A 137 -10.88 14.07 5.08
N ARG A 138 -11.77 13.29 5.72
CA ARG A 138 -13.07 13.79 6.19
C ARG A 138 -12.93 14.88 7.25
N VAL A 139 -11.98 14.72 8.18
CA VAL A 139 -11.70 15.76 9.17
C VAL A 139 -11.22 17.03 8.49
N ALA A 140 -10.30 16.92 7.53
CA ALA A 140 -9.80 18.07 6.77
C ALA A 140 -10.93 18.78 5.99
N PHE A 141 -11.82 18.04 5.33
CA PHE A 141 -12.99 18.63 4.66
C PHE A 141 -13.90 19.37 5.66
N GLY A 142 -14.19 18.76 6.81
CA GLY A 142 -14.99 19.43 7.85
C GLY A 142 -14.32 20.70 8.41
N MET A 143 -13.00 20.75 8.49
CA MET A 143 -12.28 21.98 8.87
C MET A 143 -12.48 23.09 7.84
N LEU A 144 -12.38 22.77 6.55
CA LEU A 144 -12.60 23.74 5.47
C LEU A 144 -14.05 24.25 5.44
N ASP A 145 -15.02 23.36 5.63
CA ASP A 145 -16.45 23.72 5.67
C ASP A 145 -16.76 24.64 6.86
N ASN A 146 -16.15 24.39 8.02
CA ASN A 146 -16.28 25.23 9.21
C ASN A 146 -15.64 26.62 9.01
N GLU A 147 -14.41 26.68 8.46
CA GLU A 147 -13.75 27.95 8.13
C GLU A 147 -14.60 28.78 7.13
N ALA A 148 -15.20 28.12 6.13
CA ALA A 148 -16.10 28.78 5.19
C ALA A 148 -17.37 29.31 5.87
N ALA A 149 -17.94 28.57 6.82
CA ALA A 149 -19.10 29.00 7.59
C ALA A 149 -18.77 30.17 8.54
N GLU A 150 -17.60 30.19 9.17
CA GLU A 150 -17.16 31.32 10.01
C GLU A 150 -16.89 32.59 9.20
N ASN A 151 -16.36 32.45 7.98
CA ASN A 151 -16.16 33.58 7.06
C ASN A 151 -17.48 34.09 6.44
N CYS A 152 -18.54 33.29 6.55
CA CYS A 152 -19.91 33.61 6.15
C CYS A 152 -20.64 34.34 7.30
N GLY A 153 -20.12 35.49 7.73
CA GLY A 153 -20.78 36.35 8.72
C GLY A 153 -22.09 36.98 8.20
N ASP A 154 -22.62 37.97 8.92
CA ASP A 154 -23.92 38.66 8.72
C ASP A 154 -24.18 39.21 7.29
N VAL A 155 -23.18 39.21 6.42
CA VAL A 155 -23.23 39.61 5.01
C VAL A 155 -23.85 38.57 4.07
N CYS A 156 -23.93 37.30 4.47
CA CYS A 156 -24.40 36.19 3.62
C CYS A 156 -25.75 35.61 4.05
N SER A 157 -26.43 36.23 5.01
CA SER A 157 -27.76 35.79 5.42
C SER A 157 -28.75 36.04 4.27
N PRO A 158 -29.45 35.01 3.73
CA PRO A 158 -30.44 35.20 2.66
C PRO A 158 -31.68 36.00 3.10
N ASN A 159 -31.69 36.51 4.34
CA ASN A 159 -32.73 37.32 4.95
C ASN A 159 -32.22 38.72 5.37
N ALA A 160 -31.27 39.29 4.63
CA ALA A 160 -30.96 40.72 4.69
C ALA A 160 -31.82 41.47 3.66
N GLY A 161 -33.10 41.69 3.99
CA GLY A 161 -34.04 42.48 3.18
C GLY A 161 -35.47 42.01 3.25
#